data_AF-A0A2W7IGR3-F1
#
_entry.id   AF-A0A2W7IGR3-F1
#
_cell.length_a   1.000
_cell.length_b   1.000
_cell.length_c   1.000
_cell.angle_alpha   90.00
_cell.angle_beta   90.00
_cell.angle_gamma   90.00
#
_symmetry.space_group_name_H-M   'P 1'
#
loop_
_entity.id
_entity.type
_entity.pdbx_description
1 polymer ?
#
loop_
_entity_poly.entity_id
_entity_poly.type
_entity_poly.pdbx_seq_one_letter_code
_entity_poly.pdbx_strand_id
1 'polypeptide(L)'
;MDMEQDDMPDSGGPASEDWANAAAALAAGVVKEAATLAQAAAGLAQALSAGITSDIRRHGAIQGAAAAAALRAALLLDVADAMIHPGTALERAARVVAAAKRVGMPAAPLAAPLRAAALALPTDDAAARIAASAIAEQVAVVLEGG
;
A
#
# COMPACT_ATOMS: atom_id res chain seq x y z
N MET A 1 47.65 8.89 -29.41
CA MET A 1 47.15 9.30 -28.09
C MET A 1 45.69 8.94 -28.10
N ASP A 2 45.43 7.68 -27.77
CA ASP A 2 44.08 7.15 -27.61
C ASP A 2 43.45 7.87 -26.42
N MET A 3 42.34 8.55 -26.68
CA MET A 3 41.48 9.04 -25.61
C MET A 3 40.86 7.80 -24.98
N GLU A 4 41.41 7.39 -23.84
CA GLU A 4 40.72 6.53 -22.87
C GLU A 4 39.32 7.10 -22.70
N GLN A 5 38.32 6.41 -23.26
CA GLN A 5 36.92 6.65 -22.96
C GLN A 5 36.79 6.41 -21.46
N ASP A 6 36.58 7.51 -20.74
CA ASP A 6 36.13 7.53 -19.37
C ASP A 6 35.07 6.44 -19.18
N ASP A 7 35.44 5.38 -18.46
CA ASP A 7 34.56 4.56 -17.64
C ASP A 7 33.89 5.51 -16.64
N MET A 8 32.96 6.35 -17.11
CA MET A 8 32.02 7.02 -16.22
C MET A 8 31.21 5.90 -15.56
N PRO A 9 31.26 5.75 -14.23
CA PRO A 9 30.41 4.78 -13.56
C PRO A 9 28.97 5.10 -13.96
N ASP A 10 28.31 4.10 -14.55
CA ASP A 10 26.87 4.09 -14.80
C ASP A 10 26.20 4.72 -13.58
N SER A 11 25.57 5.88 -13.78
CA SER A 11 25.05 6.72 -12.71
C SER A 11 24.06 5.89 -11.89
N GLY A 12 24.53 5.40 -10.73
CA GLY A 12 24.00 4.25 -9.97
C GLY A 12 22.60 4.43 -9.36
N GLY A 13 21.61 4.72 -10.20
CA GLY A 13 20.20 4.73 -9.88
C GLY A 13 19.48 3.46 -10.39
N PRO A 14 18.25 3.21 -9.95
CA PRO A 14 17.50 2.03 -10.34
C PRO A 14 17.19 2.03 -11.85
N ALA A 15 17.43 0.90 -12.51
CA ALA A 15 17.02 0.67 -13.89
C ALA A 15 15.49 0.62 -14.01
N SER A 16 14.96 0.76 -15.23
CA SER A 16 13.50 0.73 -15.47
C SER A 16 12.83 -0.55 -14.97
N GLU A 17 13.54 -1.68 -15.03
CA GLU A 17 13.08 -2.98 -14.51
C GLU A 17 12.96 -2.95 -12.97
N ASP A 18 13.90 -2.30 -12.28
CA ASP A 18 13.88 -2.16 -10.82
C ASP A 18 12.65 -1.37 -10.35
N TRP A 19 12.22 -0.37 -11.11
CA TRP A 19 11.00 0.39 -10.82
C TRP A 19 9.73 -0.46 -10.96
N ALA A 20 9.65 -1.30 -11.99
CA ALA A 20 8.52 -2.19 -12.19
C ALA A 20 8.47 -3.27 -11.11
N ASN A 21 9.62 -3.89 -10.80
CA ASN A 21 9.76 -4.89 -9.74
C ASN A 21 9.43 -4.30 -8.37
N ALA A 22 9.90 -3.08 -8.09
CA ALA A 22 9.59 -2.36 -6.86
C ALA A 22 8.09 -2.06 -6.72
N ALA A 23 7.43 -1.61 -7.79
CA ALA A 23 5.99 -1.36 -7.79
C ALA A 23 5.19 -2.65 -7.53
N ALA A 24 5.57 -3.75 -8.17
CA ALA A 24 4.96 -5.06 -7.95
C ALA A 24 5.16 -5.57 -6.52
N ALA A 25 6.37 -5.44 -5.99
CA ALA A 25 6.70 -5.82 -4.62
C ALA A 25 5.95 -4.97 -3.58
N LEU A 26 5.82 -3.65 -3.83
CA LEU A 26 5.03 -2.75 -2.97
C LEU A 26 3.56 -3.15 -2.97
N ALA A 27 2.99 -3.41 -4.14
CA ALA A 27 1.62 -3.88 -4.26
C ALA A 27 1.41 -5.22 -3.54
N ALA A 28 2.34 -6.17 -3.65
CA ALA A 28 2.29 -7.43 -2.92
C ALA A 28 2.32 -7.24 -1.40
N GLY A 29 3.14 -6.29 -0.90
CA GLY A 29 3.17 -5.89 0.51
C GLY A 29 1.82 -5.35 0.99
N VAL A 30 1.21 -4.46 0.19
CA VAL A 30 -0.12 -3.89 0.48
C VAL A 30 -1.21 -4.97 0.46
N VAL A 31 -1.16 -5.92 -0.49
CA VAL A 31 -2.09 -7.06 -0.56
C VAL A 31 -1.98 -7.95 0.68
N LYS A 32 -0.77 -8.17 1.21
CA LYS A 32 -0.56 -8.93 2.44
C LYS A 32 -1.20 -8.25 3.65
N GLU A 33 -1.09 -6.93 3.75
CA GLU A 33 -1.76 -6.15 4.80
C GLU A 33 -3.29 -6.19 4.65
N ALA A 34 -3.79 -6.05 3.42
CA ALA A 34 -5.22 -6.22 3.12
C ALA A 34 -5.74 -7.60 3.55
N ALA A 35 -4.98 -8.67 3.27
CA ALA A 35 -5.33 -10.03 3.68
C ALA A 35 -5.40 -10.18 5.21
N THR A 36 -4.46 -9.54 5.93
CA THR A 36 -4.44 -9.56 7.41
C THR A 36 -5.67 -8.85 7.99
N LEU A 37 -6.07 -7.71 7.42
CA LEU A 37 -7.29 -7.00 7.82
C LEU A 37 -8.56 -7.79 7.48
N ALA A 38 -8.61 -8.45 6.32
CA ALA A 38 -9.73 -9.29 5.93
C ALA A 38 -9.87 -10.51 6.86
N GLN A 39 -8.75 -11.13 7.25
CA GLN A 39 -8.75 -12.22 8.24
C GLN A 39 -9.22 -11.74 9.61
N ALA A 40 -8.79 -10.56 10.07
CA ALA A 40 -9.27 -9.97 11.31
C ALA A 40 -10.78 -9.70 11.27
N ALA A 41 -11.28 -9.13 10.17
CA ALA A 41 -12.72 -8.90 9.96
C ALA A 41 -13.52 -10.22 10.00
N ALA A 42 -13.02 -11.26 9.34
CA ALA A 42 -13.64 -12.58 9.34
C ALA A 42 -13.66 -13.22 10.75
N GLY A 43 -12.56 -13.11 11.50
CA GLY A 43 -12.48 -13.60 12.88
C GLY A 43 -13.48 -12.89 13.81
N LEU A 44 -13.63 -11.58 13.67
CA LEU A 44 -14.63 -10.81 14.42
C LEU A 44 -16.06 -11.21 14.03
N ALA A 45 -16.35 -11.38 12.74
CA ALA A 45 -17.66 -11.84 12.27
C ALA A 45 -17.99 -13.26 12.79
N GLN A 46 -17.01 -14.17 12.79
CA GLN A 46 -17.17 -15.50 13.37
C GLN A 46 -17.48 -15.42 14.87
N ALA A 47 -16.79 -14.57 15.62
CA ALA A 47 -17.03 -14.37 17.05
C ALA A 47 -18.45 -13.86 17.35
N LEU A 48 -18.99 -12.99 16.48
CA LEU A 48 -20.39 -12.55 16.56
C LEU A 48 -21.37 -13.70 16.29
N SER A 49 -21.12 -14.49 15.25
CA SER A 49 -21.99 -15.62 14.86
C SER A 49 -22.03 -16.73 15.91
N ALA A 50 -20.92 -16.95 16.63
CA ALA A 50 -20.81 -17.92 17.70
C ALA A 50 -21.48 -17.47 19.01
N GLY A 51 -22.07 -16.27 19.07
CA GLY A 51 -22.77 -15.77 20.26
C GLY A 51 -21.84 -15.50 21.45
N ILE A 52 -20.54 -15.26 21.21
CA ILE A 52 -19.52 -15.08 22.26
C ILE A 52 -19.78 -13.80 23.10
N THR A 53 -20.70 -12.92 22.67
CA THR A 53 -21.02 -11.67 23.36
C THR A 53 -22.48 -11.66 23.84
N SER A 54 -22.69 -11.68 25.15
CA SER A 54 -24.02 -11.41 25.76
C SER A 54 -24.36 -9.92 25.86
N ASP A 55 -23.36 -9.04 25.70
CA ASP A 55 -23.51 -7.58 25.80
C ASP A 55 -23.73 -6.93 24.41
N ILE A 56 -24.88 -6.25 24.26
CA ILE A 56 -25.29 -5.55 23.02
C ILE A 56 -24.28 -4.45 22.63
N ARG A 57 -23.71 -3.72 23.59
CA ARG A 57 -22.72 -2.67 23.28
C ARG A 57 -21.44 -3.28 22.75
N ARG A 58 -21.01 -4.40 23.34
CA ARG A 58 -19.84 -5.15 22.88
C ARG A 58 -20.08 -5.75 21.49
N HIS A 59 -21.28 -6.28 21.24
CA HIS A 59 -21.69 -6.79 19.93
C HIS A 59 -21.58 -5.68 18.86
N GLY A 60 -22.17 -4.51 19.11
CA GLY A 60 -22.10 -3.37 18.19
C GLY A 60 -20.67 -2.89 17.95
N ALA A 61 -19.82 -2.85 18.98
CA ALA A 61 -18.42 -2.47 18.83
C ALA A 61 -17.64 -3.45 17.94
N ILE A 62 -17.83 -4.76 18.13
CA ILE A 62 -17.18 -5.81 17.31
C ILE A 62 -17.68 -5.76 15.87
N GLN A 63 -18.99 -5.56 15.66
CA GLN A 63 -19.57 -5.40 14.33
C GLN A 63 -18.98 -4.17 13.60
N GLY A 64 -18.88 -3.03 14.29
CA GLY A 64 -18.26 -1.82 13.75
C GLY A 64 -16.78 -2.03 13.40
N ALA A 65 -16.02 -2.70 14.27
CA ALA A 65 -14.63 -3.03 14.02
C ALA A 65 -14.45 -3.98 12.83
N ALA A 66 -15.30 -5.00 12.70
CA ALA A 66 -15.27 -5.93 11.58
C ALA A 66 -15.56 -5.22 10.25
N ALA A 67 -16.57 -4.35 10.21
CA ALA A 67 -16.91 -3.57 9.02
C ALA A 67 -15.79 -2.59 8.64
N ALA A 68 -15.21 -1.90 9.62
CA ALA A 68 -14.09 -0.99 9.38
C ALA A 68 -12.84 -1.72 8.84
N ALA A 69 -12.53 -2.90 9.39
CA ALA A 69 -11.42 -3.73 8.91
C ALA A 69 -11.66 -4.23 7.47
N ALA A 70 -12.88 -4.66 7.14
CA ALA A 70 -13.24 -5.09 5.78
C ALA A 70 -13.16 -3.94 4.76
N LEU A 71 -13.65 -2.75 5.10
CA LEU A 71 -13.55 -1.57 4.24
C LEU A 71 -12.11 -1.15 3.99
N ARG A 72 -11.27 -1.17 5.03
CA ARG A 72 -9.83 -0.90 4.90
C ARG A 72 -9.14 -1.94 4.04
N ALA A 73 -9.46 -3.22 4.19
CA ALA A 73 -8.92 -4.27 3.35
C ALA A 73 -9.27 -4.05 1.87
N ALA A 74 -10.53 -3.74 1.57
CA ALA A 74 -10.96 -3.42 0.20
C ALA A 74 -10.22 -2.20 -0.38
N LEU A 75 -10.07 -1.13 0.42
CA LEU A 75 -9.32 0.06 0.02
C LEU A 75 -7.84 -0.24 -0.24
N LEU A 76 -7.20 -1.08 0.58
CA LEU A 76 -5.81 -1.48 0.34
C LEU A 76 -5.65 -2.29 -0.96
N LEU A 77 -6.65 -3.09 -1.35
CA LEU A 77 -6.61 -3.77 -2.66
C LEU A 77 -6.67 -2.77 -3.82
N ASP A 78 -7.49 -1.72 -3.72
CA ASP A 78 -7.49 -0.63 -4.70
C ASP A 78 -6.15 0.13 -4.72
N VAL A 79 -5.50 0.32 -3.56
CA VAL A 79 -4.17 0.93 -3.48
C VAL A 79 -3.13 0.05 -4.15
N ALA A 80 -3.17 -1.26 -3.94
CA ALA A 80 -2.25 -2.20 -4.59
C ALA A 80 -2.40 -2.18 -6.12
N ASP A 81 -3.64 -2.17 -6.62
CA ASP A 81 -3.93 -2.01 -8.05
C ASP A 81 -3.37 -0.69 -8.60
N ALA A 82 -3.54 0.41 -7.86
CA ALA A 82 -2.99 1.69 -8.25
C ALA A 82 -1.45 1.68 -8.32
N MET A 83 -0.75 0.91 -7.47
CA MET A 83 0.72 0.85 -7.47
C MET A 83 1.27 0.11 -8.68
N ILE A 84 0.64 -0.99 -9.10
CA ILE A 84 1.06 -1.74 -10.30
C ILE A 84 0.68 -1.04 -11.60
N HIS A 85 -0.26 -0.09 -11.55
CA HIS A 85 -0.66 0.65 -12.74
C HIS A 85 0.51 1.51 -13.24
N PRO A 86 0.83 1.45 -14.55
CA PRO A 86 1.82 2.34 -15.14
C PRO A 86 1.29 3.78 -15.08
N GLY A 87 2.17 4.72 -14.75
CA GLY A 87 1.82 6.14 -14.64
C GLY A 87 2.66 6.88 -13.63
N THR A 88 2.42 8.18 -13.57
CA THR A 88 3.04 9.12 -12.62
C THR A 88 2.50 8.92 -11.21
N ALA A 89 3.25 9.42 -10.21
CA ALA A 89 2.79 9.41 -8.82
C ALA A 89 1.45 10.15 -8.63
N LEU A 90 1.22 11.22 -9.40
CA LEU A 90 -0.03 11.97 -9.38
C LEU A 90 -1.22 11.11 -9.86
N GLU A 91 -1.05 10.37 -10.94
CA GLU A 91 -2.09 9.47 -11.47
C GLU A 91 -2.39 8.32 -10.49
N ARG A 92 -1.36 7.74 -9.88
CA ARG A 92 -1.52 6.71 -8.83
C ARG A 92 -2.25 7.26 -7.61
N ALA A 93 -1.84 8.43 -7.12
CA ALA A 93 -2.49 9.08 -5.99
C ALA A 93 -3.95 9.45 -6.31
N ALA A 94 -4.25 9.93 -7.52
CA ALA A 94 -5.62 10.22 -7.95
C ALA A 94 -6.52 8.97 -7.91
N ARG A 95 -6.00 7.80 -8.32
CA ARG A 95 -6.71 6.51 -8.20
C ARG A 95 -6.96 6.14 -6.74
N VAL A 96 -5.98 6.31 -5.87
CA VAL A 96 -6.12 6.07 -4.43
C VAL A 96 -7.17 7.00 -3.81
N VAL A 97 -7.15 8.29 -4.16
CA VAL A 97 -8.14 9.27 -3.70
C VAL A 97 -9.55 8.90 -4.19
N ALA A 98 -9.69 8.49 -5.45
CA ALA A 98 -10.96 8.05 -5.99
C ALA A 98 -11.49 6.79 -5.27
N ALA A 99 -10.61 5.82 -5.00
CA ALA A 99 -10.94 4.62 -4.23
C ALA A 99 -11.40 4.96 -2.80
N ALA A 100 -10.64 5.81 -2.09
CA ALA A 100 -10.97 6.24 -0.74
C ALA A 100 -12.33 6.96 -0.68
N LYS A 101 -12.63 7.81 -1.67
CA LYS A 101 -13.93 8.48 -1.80
C LYS A 101 -15.09 7.51 -1.98
N ARG A 102 -14.93 6.43 -2.76
CA ARG A 102 -16.00 5.41 -2.96
C ARG A 102 -16.40 4.72 -1.65
N VAL A 103 -15.46 4.56 -0.72
CA VAL A 103 -15.70 3.91 0.58
C VAL A 103 -15.90 4.91 1.73
N GLY A 104 -16.01 6.21 1.43
CA GLY A 104 -16.23 7.27 2.43
C GLY A 104 -15.05 7.49 3.39
N MET A 105 -13.83 7.15 2.99
CA MET A 105 -12.62 7.31 3.80
C MET A 105 -11.74 8.46 3.29
N PRO A 106 -11.06 9.20 4.18
CA PRO A 106 -10.03 10.13 3.77
C PRO A 106 -8.81 9.37 3.23
N ALA A 107 -8.16 9.92 2.19
CA ALA A 107 -6.99 9.29 1.58
C ALA A 107 -5.68 9.59 2.34
N ALA A 108 -5.57 10.76 2.99
CA ALA A 108 -4.34 11.17 3.70
C ALA A 108 -3.82 10.14 4.72
N PRO A 109 -4.64 9.46 5.53
CA PRO A 109 -4.16 8.43 6.45
C PRO A 109 -3.54 7.19 5.79
N LEU A 110 -3.64 7.03 4.46
CA LEU A 110 -2.99 5.95 3.72
C LEU A 110 -1.50 6.20 3.45
N ALA A 111 -1.02 7.43 3.64
CA ALA A 111 0.38 7.77 3.45
C ALA A 111 1.32 6.98 4.38
N ALA A 112 0.98 6.89 5.67
CA ALA A 112 1.77 6.15 6.66
C ALA A 112 1.87 4.64 6.36
N PRO A 113 0.78 3.89 6.12
CA PRO A 113 0.88 2.47 5.78
C PRO A 113 1.59 2.24 4.43
N LEU A 114 1.47 3.14 3.46
CA LEU A 114 2.21 3.02 2.19
C LEU A 114 3.73 3.12 2.40
N ARG A 115 4.18 4.09 3.21
CA ARG A 115 5.60 4.21 3.60
C ARG A 115 6.06 2.99 4.40
N ALA A 116 5.25 2.50 5.34
CA ALA A 116 5.57 1.30 6.11
C ALA A 116 5.69 0.05 5.23
N ALA A 117 4.81 -0.13 4.25
CA ALA A 117 4.85 -1.23 3.30
C ALA A 117 6.12 -1.17 2.42
N ALA A 118 6.54 0.02 2.00
CA ALA A 118 7.78 0.20 1.25
C ALA A 118 9.04 -0.15 2.06
N LEU A 119 9.06 0.16 3.37
CA LEU A 119 10.16 -0.18 4.27
C LEU A 119 10.20 -1.67 4.62
N ALA A 120 9.04 -2.33 4.64
CA ALA A 120 8.90 -3.75 4.97
C ALA A 120 9.05 -4.67 3.75
N LEU A 121 9.52 -4.15 2.60
CA LEU A 121 9.66 -4.92 1.36
C LEU A 121 10.60 -6.12 1.57
N PRO A 122 10.15 -7.36 1.33
CA PRO A 122 10.99 -8.55 1.44
C PRO A 122 11.81 -8.74 0.16
N THR A 123 12.66 -7.76 -0.18
CA THR A 123 13.61 -7.84 -1.29
C THR A 123 15.04 -7.67 -0.78
N ASP A 124 15.95 -8.50 -1.29
CA ASP A 124 17.39 -8.38 -1.04
C ASP A 124 18.05 -7.37 -1.99
N ASP A 125 17.32 -6.89 -3.01
CA ASP A 125 17.78 -5.87 -3.93
C ASP A 125 17.61 -4.46 -3.35
N ALA A 126 18.73 -3.78 -3.13
CA ALA A 126 18.77 -2.40 -2.63
C ALA A 126 18.15 -1.40 -3.62
N ALA A 127 18.32 -1.61 -4.94
CA ALA A 127 17.77 -0.73 -5.97
C ALA A 127 16.23 -0.79 -5.96
N ALA A 128 15.65 -1.99 -5.93
CA ALA A 128 14.21 -2.19 -5.77
C ALA A 128 13.66 -1.57 -4.47
N ARG A 129 14.39 -1.64 -3.35
CA ARG A 129 13.95 -1.04 -2.08
C ARG A 129 13.93 0.49 -2.13
N ILE A 130 14.94 1.09 -2.76
CA ILE A 130 15.01 2.54 -3.00
C ILE A 130 13.87 2.97 -3.92
N ALA A 131 13.66 2.25 -5.03
CA ALA A 131 12.57 2.53 -5.95
C ALA A 131 11.19 2.41 -5.29
N ALA A 132 10.96 1.40 -4.44
CA ALA A 132 9.70 1.22 -3.72
C ALA A 132 9.46 2.38 -2.72
N SER A 133 10.50 2.77 -1.97
CA SER A 133 10.45 3.91 -1.06
C SER A 133 10.17 5.21 -1.79
N ALA A 134 10.79 5.42 -2.95
CA ALA A 134 10.57 6.61 -3.78
C ALA A 134 9.14 6.66 -4.34
N ILE A 135 8.60 5.53 -4.84
CA ILE A 135 7.20 5.44 -5.28
C ILE A 135 6.24 5.78 -4.13
N ALA A 136 6.44 5.12 -2.98
CA ALA A 136 5.59 5.32 -1.82
C ALA A 136 5.63 6.77 -1.32
N GLU A 137 6.81 7.38 -1.26
CA GLU A 137 6.95 8.77 -0.82
C GLU A 137 6.27 9.75 -1.78
N GLN A 138 6.49 9.60 -3.09
CA GLN A 138 5.88 10.49 -4.07
C GLN A 138 4.35 10.42 -4.03
N VAL A 139 3.78 9.22 -3.86
CA VAL A 139 2.33 9.06 -3.70
C VAL A 139 1.88 9.65 -2.37
N ALA A 140 2.58 9.37 -1.28
CA ALA A 140 2.23 9.85 0.06
C ALA A 140 2.17 11.38 0.15
N VAL A 141 3.16 12.09 -0.42
CA VAL A 141 3.17 13.56 -0.50
C VAL A 141 1.93 14.09 -1.20
N VAL A 142 1.51 13.47 -2.30
CA VAL A 142 0.29 13.87 -3.03
C VAL A 142 -0.96 13.60 -2.20
N LEU A 143 -1.02 12.50 -1.44
CA LEU A 143 -2.15 12.19 -0.57
C LEU A 143 -2.27 13.13 0.63
N GLU A 144 -1.15 13.64 1.13
CA GLU A 144 -1.09 14.56 2.28
C GLU A 144 -1.32 16.02 1.88
N GLY A 145 -0.97 16.40 0.65
CA GLY A 145 -1.15 17.76 0.12
C GLY A 145 -2.45 18.01 -0.64
N GLY A 146 -3.29 16.98 -0.81
CA GLY A 146 -4.55 17.01 -1.57
C GLY A 146 -5.79 17.33 -0.75
#